data_AF-A0AA47M1B7-F1
#
_entry.id   AF-A0AA47M1B7-F1
#
_cell.length_a   1.000
_cell.length_b   1.000
_cell.length_c   1.000
_cell.angle_alpha   90.00
_cell.angle_beta   90.00
_cell.angle_gamma   90.00
#
_symmetry.space_group_name_H-M   'P 1'
#
loop_
_entity.id
_entity.type
_entity.pdbx_description
1 polymer ?
#
loop_
_entity_poly.entity_id
_entity_poly.type
_entity_poly.pdbx_seq_one_letter_code
_entity_poly.pdbx_strand_id
1 'polypeptide(L)'
;MFVMVSDDDDDDDDDDDDDDDDDDDECLFGTVVRKLNELYKACVMYCRSLNDRLQSFLLNKQRLMDRFNGIAAEKLIYNHAVHMVQSAALDEMFHCSTASIQQYHKGLLLMEGLSRFVTETCDAESVEKCKRCIERRLAALHNLQHA
;
A
#
# COMPACT_ATOMS: atom_id res chain seq x y z
N MET A 1 -42.56 23.54 -36.43
CA MET A 1 -42.56 22.08 -36.26
C MET A 1 -42.24 21.80 -34.80
N PHE A 2 -43.27 21.49 -34.02
CA PHE A 2 -43.14 21.02 -32.64
C PHE A 2 -42.72 19.54 -32.72
N VAL A 3 -41.71 19.15 -31.96
CA VAL A 3 -41.46 17.74 -31.60
C VAL A 3 -41.26 17.67 -30.09
N MET A 4 -41.88 16.64 -29.53
CA MET A 4 -42.23 16.45 -28.15
C MET A 4 -41.08 15.95 -27.28
N VAL A 5 -41.22 16.29 -26.01
CA VAL A 5 -40.56 15.83 -24.78
C VAL A 5 -40.53 14.30 -24.66
N SER A 6 -39.48 13.76 -24.04
CA SER A 6 -39.60 12.60 -23.16
C SER A 6 -38.61 12.83 -22.04
N ASP A 7 -39.19 13.12 -20.89
CA ASP A 7 -38.53 13.49 -19.63
C ASP A 7 -37.73 12.32 -19.06
N ASP A 8 -36.73 12.72 -18.27
CA ASP A 8 -35.87 11.88 -17.44
C ASP A 8 -36.70 11.04 -16.46
N ASP A 9 -36.65 9.71 -16.59
CA ASP A 9 -37.03 8.80 -15.51
C ASP A 9 -35.77 8.61 -14.64
N ASP A 10 -35.76 9.32 -13.50
CA ASP A 10 -34.89 9.03 -12.36
C ASP A 10 -35.28 7.66 -11.80
N ASP A 11 -34.44 6.64 -12.02
CA ASP A 11 -34.57 5.36 -11.32
C ASP A 11 -34.05 5.53 -9.89
N ASP A 12 -35.01 5.67 -8.97
CA ASP A 12 -34.87 5.41 -7.53
C ASP A 12 -34.49 3.93 -7.29
N ASP A 13 -33.30 3.68 -6.75
CA ASP A 13 -33.00 2.46 -6.00
C ASP A 13 -32.56 2.88 -4.59
N ASP A 14 -33.54 3.35 -3.81
CA ASP A 14 -33.52 3.31 -2.34
C ASP A 14 -33.79 1.85 -1.92
N ASP A 15 -32.72 1.06 -1.76
CA ASP A 15 -32.74 -0.14 -0.92
C ASP A 15 -32.18 0.24 0.46
N ASP A 16 -33.06 0.83 1.28
CA ASP A 16 -32.95 0.79 2.74
C ASP A 16 -33.48 -0.57 3.24
N ASP A 17 -32.89 -1.01 4.35
CA ASP A 17 -33.29 -2.10 5.27
C ASP A 17 -32.82 -3.53 4.95
N ASP A 18 -31.82 -4.00 5.72
CA ASP A 18 -32.10 -5.05 6.71
C ASP A 18 -31.03 -5.06 7.81
N ASP A 19 -31.53 -4.87 9.03
CA ASP A 19 -30.87 -5.13 10.32
C ASP A 19 -30.39 -6.59 10.40
N ASP A 20 -29.16 -6.79 10.90
CA ASP A 20 -28.82 -7.98 11.66
C ASP A 20 -27.96 -7.51 12.86
N ASP A 21 -28.66 -7.10 13.91
CA ASP A 21 -28.14 -7.15 15.28
C ASP A 21 -27.89 -8.63 15.66
N ASP A 22 -26.83 -8.85 16.45
CA ASP A 22 -26.45 -10.10 17.13
C ASP A 22 -25.69 -11.17 16.33
N ASP A 23 -24.39 -10.94 16.12
CA ASP A 23 -23.35 -11.99 16.16
C ASP A 23 -22.03 -11.42 16.71
N ASP A 24 -22.00 -11.13 18.01
CA ASP A 24 -20.80 -10.68 18.74
C ASP A 24 -19.61 -11.69 18.69
N ASP A 25 -19.82 -12.89 18.12
CA ASP A 25 -18.78 -13.92 17.93
C ASP A 25 -18.27 -14.08 16.47
N GLU A 26 -18.84 -13.39 15.46
CA GLU A 26 -18.35 -13.41 14.06
C GLU A 26 -17.54 -12.15 13.65
N CYS A 27 -17.22 -11.30 14.63
CA CYS A 27 -16.88 -9.89 14.42
C CYS A 27 -15.47 -9.60 13.86
N LEU A 28 -14.52 -10.55 13.85
CA LEU A 28 -13.16 -10.27 13.36
C LEU A 28 -13.06 -10.26 11.83
N PHE A 29 -13.60 -11.28 11.14
CA PHE A 29 -13.54 -11.36 9.68
C PHE A 29 -14.35 -10.23 9.04
N GLY A 30 -15.58 -10.01 9.52
CA GLY A 30 -16.42 -8.91 9.07
C GLY A 30 -15.76 -7.54 9.26
N THR A 31 -15.13 -7.29 10.41
CA THR A 31 -14.41 -6.02 10.66
C THR A 31 -13.20 -5.87 9.75
N VAL A 32 -12.41 -6.93 9.52
CA VAL A 32 -11.26 -6.88 8.62
C VAL A 32 -11.70 -6.64 7.17
N VAL A 33 -12.70 -7.35 6.68
CA VAL A 33 -13.22 -7.19 5.31
C VAL A 33 -13.79 -5.79 5.10
N ARG A 34 -14.58 -5.30 6.06
CA ARG A 34 -15.11 -3.93 6.03
C ARG A 34 -13.97 -2.92 5.97
N LYS A 35 -12.94 -3.10 6.79
CA LYS A 35 -11.78 -2.19 6.79
C LYS A 35 -11.00 -2.21 5.49
N LEU A 36 -10.81 -3.40 4.90
CA LEU A 36 -10.17 -3.54 3.60
C LEU A 36 -10.98 -2.85 2.49
N ASN A 37 -12.31 -2.97 2.52
CA ASN A 37 -13.19 -2.29 1.57
C ASN A 37 -13.13 -0.76 1.70
N GLU A 38 -13.14 -0.23 2.92
CA GLU A 38 -12.94 1.20 3.18
C GLU A 38 -11.61 1.70 2.63
N LEU A 39 -10.52 0.98 2.92
CA LEU A 39 -9.18 1.33 2.44
C LEU A 39 -9.10 1.25 0.92
N TYR A 40 -9.70 0.23 0.30
CA TYR A 40 -9.78 0.12 -1.15
C TYR A 40 -10.50 1.32 -1.77
N LYS A 41 -11.70 1.66 -1.28
CA LYS A 41 -12.46 2.83 -1.75
C LYS A 41 -11.65 4.13 -1.60
N ALA A 42 -11.01 4.32 -0.44
CA ALA A 42 -10.17 5.49 -0.19
C ALA A 42 -8.96 5.57 -1.15
N CYS A 43 -8.27 4.45 -1.39
CA CYS A 43 -7.17 4.37 -2.35
C CYS A 43 -7.64 4.68 -3.78
N VAL A 44 -8.78 4.16 -4.21
CA VAL A 44 -9.35 4.45 -5.54
C VAL A 44 -9.63 5.94 -5.69
N MET A 45 -10.28 6.56 -4.70
CA MET A 45 -10.54 8.01 -4.73
C MET A 45 -9.25 8.83 -4.77
N TYR A 46 -8.25 8.46 -3.96
CA TYR A 46 -6.96 9.13 -3.95
C TYR A 46 -6.22 9.02 -5.28
N CYS A 47 -6.20 7.84 -5.90
CA CYS A 47 -5.59 7.62 -7.22
C CYS A 47 -6.26 8.46 -8.30
N ARG A 48 -7.60 8.55 -8.31
CA ARG A 48 -8.35 9.41 -9.24
C ARG A 48 -7.99 10.87 -9.06
N SER A 49 -8.07 11.38 -7.83
CA SER A 49 -7.70 12.76 -7.50
C SER A 49 -6.25 13.10 -7.88
N LEU A 50 -5.31 12.20 -7.60
CA LEU A 50 -3.90 12.38 -7.96
C LEU A 50 -3.71 12.38 -9.48
N ASN A 51 -4.40 11.49 -10.20
CA ASN A 51 -4.35 11.44 -11.64
C ASN A 51 -4.91 12.72 -12.29
N ASP A 52 -6.03 13.25 -11.81
CA ASP A 52 -6.61 14.50 -12.33
C ASP A 52 -5.65 15.69 -12.13
N ARG A 53 -5.02 15.77 -10.95
CA ARG A 53 -3.98 16.77 -10.66
C ARG A 53 -2.77 16.59 -11.56
N LEU A 54 -2.35 15.34 -11.80
CA LEU A 54 -1.22 15.03 -12.67
C LEU A 54 -1.53 15.41 -14.12
N GLN A 55 -2.71 15.06 -14.64
CA GLN A 55 -3.15 15.43 -15.98
C GLN A 55 -3.23 16.95 -16.14
N SER A 56 -3.86 17.65 -15.20
CA SER A 56 -3.92 19.12 -15.17
C SER A 56 -2.52 19.74 -15.21
N PHE A 57 -1.58 19.20 -14.44
CA PHE A 57 -0.19 19.67 -14.42
C PHE A 57 0.56 19.37 -15.72
N LEU A 58 0.30 18.23 -16.36
CA LEU A 58 1.00 17.77 -17.55
C LEU A 58 0.47 18.38 -18.86
N LEU A 59 -0.75 18.93 -18.89
CA LEU A 59 -1.34 19.61 -20.06
C LEU A 59 -0.42 20.69 -20.68
N ASN A 60 0.47 21.30 -19.88
CA ASN A 60 1.43 22.31 -20.34
C ASN A 60 2.90 21.82 -20.40
N LYS A 61 3.17 20.54 -20.09
CA LYS A 61 4.52 20.02 -19.81
C LYS A 61 4.75 18.60 -20.34
N GLN A 62 4.36 18.32 -21.58
CA GLN A 62 4.49 16.98 -22.22
C GLN A 62 5.89 16.35 -22.06
N ARG A 63 6.97 17.13 -22.20
CA ARG A 63 8.37 16.68 -22.01
C ARG A 63 8.71 16.19 -20.59
N LEU A 64 7.86 16.46 -19.61
CA LEU A 64 8.03 15.98 -18.24
C LEU A 64 7.42 14.58 -18.07
N MET A 65 6.34 14.26 -18.80
CA MET A 65 5.69 12.95 -18.81
C MET A 65 6.67 11.84 -19.23
N ASP A 66 7.52 12.10 -20.22
CA ASP A 66 8.56 11.17 -20.68
C ASP A 66 9.54 10.76 -19.57
N ARG A 67 9.75 11.60 -18.55
CA ARG A 67 10.63 11.28 -17.40
C ARG A 67 9.93 10.45 -16.33
N PHE A 68 8.60 10.54 -16.24
CA PHE A 68 7.79 9.76 -15.29
C PHE A 68 7.59 8.32 -15.75
N ASN A 69 7.57 8.07 -17.07
CA ASN A 69 7.39 6.74 -17.65
C ASN A 69 8.48 5.72 -17.27
N GLY A 70 9.59 6.14 -16.67
CA GLY A 70 10.64 5.26 -16.15
C GLY A 70 10.50 4.90 -14.66
N ILE A 71 9.47 5.40 -13.96
CA ILE A 71 9.27 5.14 -12.53
C ILE A 71 8.39 3.91 -12.36
N ALA A 72 9.03 2.79 -12.05
CA ALA A 72 8.35 1.53 -11.73
C ALA A 72 7.99 1.45 -10.24
N ALA A 73 6.80 0.92 -9.93
CA ALA A 73 6.31 0.80 -8.55
C ALA A 73 7.23 -0.09 -7.70
N GLU A 74 7.74 -1.16 -8.30
CA GLU A 74 8.68 -2.12 -7.73
C GLU A 74 9.93 -1.42 -7.20
N LYS A 75 10.51 -0.53 -8.02
CA LYS A 75 11.71 0.23 -7.67
C LYS A 75 11.44 1.22 -6.54
N LEU A 76 10.27 1.85 -6.52
CA LEU A 76 9.86 2.74 -5.45
C LEU A 76 9.70 1.99 -4.12
N ILE A 77 9.01 0.84 -4.14
CA ILE A 77 8.81 -0.02 -2.98
C ILE A 77 10.15 -0.52 -2.44
N TYR A 78 11.03 -1.02 -3.33
CA TYR A 78 12.36 -1.50 -2.95
C TYR A 78 13.18 -0.40 -2.27
N ASN A 79 13.30 0.77 -2.91
CA ASN A 79 14.08 1.89 -2.37
C ASN A 79 13.54 2.34 -1.01
N HIS A 80 12.22 2.40 -0.87
CA HIS A 80 11.59 2.77 0.40
C HIS A 80 11.86 1.74 1.50
N ALA A 81 11.73 0.44 1.18
CA ALA A 81 12.00 -0.63 2.12
C ALA A 81 13.48 -0.66 2.56
N VAL A 82 14.43 -0.50 1.62
CA VAL A 82 15.86 -0.40 1.94
C VAL A 82 16.13 0.81 2.84
N HIS A 83 15.58 1.98 2.50
CA HIS A 83 15.75 3.18 3.33
C HIS A 83 15.18 2.96 4.74
N MET A 84 13.99 2.36 4.86
CA MET A 84 13.37 2.04 6.16
C MET A 84 14.25 1.12 7.00
N VAL A 85 14.83 0.07 6.40
CA VAL A 85 15.73 -0.88 7.07
C VAL A 85 17.04 -0.21 7.48
N GLN A 86 17.57 0.70 6.67
CA GLN A 86 18.75 1.49 6.99
C GLN A 86 18.48 2.47 8.14
N SER A 87 17.34 3.16 8.12
CA SER A 87 16.90 4.02 9.23
C SER A 87 16.75 3.22 10.52
N ALA A 88 16.15 2.03 10.46
CA ALA A 88 16.02 1.14 11.62
C ALA A 88 17.38 0.73 12.21
N ALA A 89 18.37 0.46 11.34
CA ALA A 89 19.72 0.13 11.78
C ALA A 89 20.43 1.32 12.47
N LEU A 90 20.19 2.54 11.99
CA LEU A 90 20.68 3.75 12.66
C LEU A 90 19.98 3.95 14.00
N ASP A 91 18.66 3.84 14.05
CA ASP A 91 17.87 3.96 15.27
C ASP A 91 18.36 2.97 16.35
N GLU A 92 18.76 1.77 15.94
CA GLU A 92 19.37 0.77 16.82
C GLU A 92 20.73 1.22 17.38
N MET A 93 21.62 1.76 16.54
CA MET A 93 22.92 2.29 16.99
C MET A 93 22.75 3.43 18.02
N PHE A 94 21.61 4.14 17.96
CA PHE A 94 21.26 5.20 18.91
C PHE A 94 20.35 4.73 20.06
N HIS A 95 20.16 3.42 20.25
CA HIS A 95 19.40 2.79 21.35
C HIS A 95 17.87 3.03 21.34
N CYS A 96 17.26 3.30 20.18
CA CYS A 96 15.82 3.42 19.99
C CYS A 96 15.19 2.08 19.51
N SER A 97 15.29 1.01 20.31
CA SER A 97 15.08 -0.37 19.85
C SER A 97 13.64 -0.75 19.50
N THR A 98 12.62 -0.19 20.16
CA THR A 98 11.22 -0.60 19.91
C THR A 98 10.70 -0.08 18.58
N ALA A 99 11.08 1.14 18.19
CA ALA A 99 10.74 1.73 16.91
C ALA A 99 11.50 1.04 15.76
N SER A 100 12.76 0.65 15.97
CA SER A 100 13.57 -0.02 14.94
C SER A 100 13.04 -1.42 14.62
N ILE A 101 12.61 -2.20 15.62
CA ILE A 101 11.99 -3.52 15.41
C ILE A 101 10.74 -3.41 14.52
N GLN A 102 9.86 -2.44 14.79
CA GLN A 102 8.66 -2.22 13.98
C GLN A 102 9.01 -1.82 12.54
N GLN A 103 10.03 -0.99 12.34
CA GLN A 103 10.50 -0.62 11.01
C GLN A 103 11.09 -1.82 10.25
N TYR A 104 11.81 -2.72 10.91
CA TYR A 104 12.27 -3.96 10.29
C TYR A 104 11.10 -4.86 9.85
N HIS A 105 10.07 -5.03 10.68
CA HIS A 105 8.87 -5.79 10.28
C HIS A 105 8.15 -5.16 9.09
N LYS A 106 8.01 -3.83 9.05
CA LYS A 106 7.43 -3.12 7.91
C LYS A 106 8.27 -3.28 6.64
N GLY A 107 9.60 -3.13 6.76
CA GLY A 107 10.53 -3.36 5.65
C GLY A 107 10.47 -4.80 5.13
N LEU A 108 10.37 -5.78 6.02
CA LEU A 108 10.21 -7.19 5.66
C LEU A 108 8.91 -7.42 4.89
N LEU A 109 7.78 -6.90 5.36
CA LEU A 109 6.49 -7.00 4.69
C LEU A 109 6.54 -6.44 3.26
N LEU A 110 7.19 -5.29 3.07
CA LEU A 110 7.37 -4.69 1.74
C LEU A 110 8.22 -5.58 0.83
N MET A 111 9.32 -6.16 1.33
CA MET A 111 10.16 -7.07 0.56
C MET A 111 9.43 -8.37 0.19
N GLU A 112 8.59 -8.90 1.07
CA GLU A 112 7.76 -10.08 0.81
C GLU A 112 6.63 -9.83 -0.18
N GLY A 113 6.03 -8.64 -0.15
CA GLY A 113 5.09 -8.22 -1.17
C GLY A 113 5.80 -8.13 -2.52
N LEU A 114 6.94 -7.44 -2.55
CA LEU A 114 7.70 -7.20 -3.77
C LEU A 114 8.21 -8.50 -4.42
N SER A 115 8.65 -9.49 -3.65
CA SER A 115 9.16 -10.76 -4.19
C SER A 115 8.11 -11.54 -4.99
N ARG A 116 6.81 -11.25 -4.82
CA ARG A 116 5.72 -11.86 -5.60
C ARG A 116 5.52 -11.21 -6.96
N PHE A 117 5.99 -9.98 -7.14
CA PHE A 117 5.77 -9.19 -8.36
C PHE A 117 7.03 -9.05 -9.22
N VAL A 118 8.22 -9.18 -8.63
CA VAL A 118 9.49 -9.07 -9.36
C VAL A 118 9.71 -10.32 -10.22
N THR A 119 9.87 -10.10 -11.52
CA THR A 119 10.07 -11.16 -12.52
C THR A 119 11.52 -11.27 -13.01
N GLU A 120 12.29 -10.18 -12.92
CA GLU A 120 13.70 -10.17 -13.30
C GLU A 120 14.54 -10.89 -12.25
N THR A 121 15.37 -11.84 -12.69
CA THR A 121 16.12 -12.75 -11.81
C THR A 121 17.12 -12.02 -10.91
N CYS A 122 17.84 -11.03 -11.45
CA CYS A 122 18.81 -10.22 -10.70
C CYS A 122 18.15 -9.41 -9.57
N ASP A 123 16.99 -8.82 -9.88
CA ASP A 123 16.22 -8.04 -8.91
C ASP A 123 15.59 -8.96 -7.86
N ALA A 124 15.08 -10.13 -8.26
CA ALA A 124 14.52 -11.11 -7.33
C ALA A 124 15.57 -11.60 -6.32
N GLU A 125 16.79 -11.88 -6.78
CA GLU A 125 17.92 -12.23 -5.90
C GLU A 125 18.27 -11.10 -4.92
N SER A 126 18.23 -9.85 -5.38
CA SER A 126 18.50 -8.68 -4.54
C SER A 126 17.44 -8.49 -3.45
N VAL A 127 16.17 -8.64 -3.80
CA VAL A 127 15.04 -8.61 -2.85
C VAL A 127 15.16 -9.72 -1.82
N GLU A 128 15.44 -10.95 -2.26
CA GLU A 128 15.57 -12.12 -1.39
C GLU A 128 16.77 -12.00 -0.44
N LYS A 129 17.90 -11.46 -0.92
CA LYS A 129 19.06 -11.17 -0.07
C LYS A 129 18.72 -10.14 1.01
N CYS A 130 18.01 -9.07 0.65
CA CYS A 130 17.60 -8.05 1.60
C CYS A 130 16.65 -8.63 2.65
N LYS A 131 15.63 -9.38 2.22
CA LYS A 131 14.68 -10.10 3.07
C LYS A 131 15.41 -10.93 4.14
N ARG A 132 16.32 -11.80 3.71
CA ARG A 132 17.09 -12.68 4.60
C ARG A 132 17.95 -11.92 5.60
N CYS A 133 18.53 -10.79 5.20
CA CYS A 133 19.28 -9.93 6.12
C CYS A 133 18.39 -9.36 7.22
N ILE A 134 17.18 -8.91 6.88
CA ILE A 134 16.21 -8.38 7.84
C ILE A 134 15.75 -9.47 8.82
N GLU A 135 15.39 -10.66 8.31
CA GLU A 135 14.98 -11.80 9.15
C GLU A 135 16.05 -12.21 10.15
N ARG A 136 17.31 -12.31 9.71
CA ARG A 136 18.44 -12.62 10.59
C ARG A 136 18.62 -11.58 11.68
N ARG A 137 18.46 -10.28 11.33
CA ARG A 137 18.57 -9.20 12.31
C ARG A 137 17.45 -9.27 13.34
N LEU A 138 16.20 -9.46 12.89
CA LEU A 138 15.04 -9.63 13.78
C LEU A 138 15.21 -10.82 14.72
N ALA A 139 15.69 -11.97 14.23
CA ALA A 139 15.95 -13.14 15.07
C ALA A 139 17.03 -12.85 16.13
N ALA A 140 18.10 -12.14 15.76
CA ALA A 140 19.14 -11.74 16.72
C ALA A 140 18.61 -10.78 17.79
N LEU A 141 17.79 -9.80 17.38
CA LEU A 141 17.16 -8.85 18.31
C LEU A 141 16.20 -9.54 19.28
N HIS A 142 15.39 -10.47 18.79
CA HIS A 142 14.48 -11.26 19.62
C HIS A 142 15.25 -12.09 20.66
N ASN A 143 16.36 -12.73 20.27
CA ASN A 143 17.20 -13.50 21.19
C ASN A 143 17.89 -12.61 22.24
N LEU A 144 18.23 -11.37 21.92
CA LEU A 144 18.81 -10.40 22.86
C LEU A 144 17.80 -9.87 23.89
N GLN A 145 16.49 -9.90 23.61
CA GLN A 145 15.45 -9.48 24.55
C GLN A 145 15.11 -10.55 25.60
N HIS A 146 15.52 -11.80 25.38
CA HIS A 146 15.23 -12.96 26.23
C HIS A 146 16.46 -13.55 26.94
N ALA A 147 17.62 -12.91 26.84
CA ALA A 147 18.88 -13.29 27.50
C ALA A 147 19.19 -12.34 28.66
#